data_AF-D0WHR3-F1
#
_entry.id   AF-D0WHR3-F1
#
_cell.length_a   1.000
_cell.length_b   1.000
_cell.length_c   1.000
_cell.angle_alpha   90.00
_cell.angle_beta   90.00
_cell.angle_gamma   90.00
#
_symmetry.space_group_name_H-M   'P 1'
#
loop_
_entity.id
_entity.type
_entity.pdbx_description
1 polymer ?
#
loop_
_entity_poly.entity_id
_entity_poly.type
_entity_poly.pdbx_seq_one_letter_code
_entity_poly.pdbx_strand_id
1 'polypeptide(L)' 'MDLQAIYSFLFESYAGIGVLVASALVLSIIVAVIMEWNTRRTFVDRGPADEEDDWSFFDDDDEEEDK' A
#
# COMPACT_ATOMS: atom_id res chain seq x y z
N MET A 1 -0.64 -19.16 32.60
CA MET A 1 -2.07 -19.30 32.22
C MET A 1 -2.23 -20.65 31.57
N ASP A 2 -3.25 -21.40 31.99
CA ASP A 2 -3.53 -22.72 31.43
C ASP A 2 -4.02 -22.57 29.98
N LEU A 3 -3.31 -23.18 29.02
CA LEU A 3 -3.64 -23.08 27.59
C LEU A 3 -5.03 -23.65 27.30
N GLN A 4 -5.47 -24.63 28.08
CA GLN A 4 -6.79 -25.23 27.96
C GLN A 4 -7.91 -24.25 28.34
N ALA A 5 -7.71 -23.42 29.36
CA ALA A 5 -8.67 -22.41 29.77
C ALA A 5 -8.79 -21.27 28.74
N ILE A 6 -7.68 -20.92 28.08
CA ILE A 6 -7.70 -19.94 26.98
C ILE A 6 -8.48 -20.50 25.79
N TYR A 7 -8.26 -21.76 25.44
CA TYR A 7 -8.95 -22.38 24.31
C TYR A 7 -10.46 -22.48 24.53
N SER A 8 -10.91 -23.01 25.67
CA SER A 8 -12.34 -23.11 25.97
C SER A 8 -13.00 -21.73 26.04
N PHE A 9 -12.33 -20.74 26.63
CA PHE A 9 -12.83 -19.37 26.62
C PHE A 9 -12.94 -18.80 25.19
N LEU A 10 -11.93 -19.00 24.34
CA LEU A 10 -11.87 -18.37 23.02
C LEU A 10 -12.86 -19.00 22.02
N PHE A 11 -13.12 -20.31 22.14
CA PHE A 11 -13.91 -21.07 21.17
C PHE A 11 -15.28 -21.57 21.69
N GLU A 12 -15.45 -21.78 22.99
CA GLU A 12 -16.73 -22.24 23.56
C GLU A 12 -17.59 -21.11 24.15
N SER A 13 -17.03 -19.91 24.33
CA SER A 13 -17.78 -18.73 24.79
C SER A 13 -18.10 -17.75 23.66
N TYR A 14 -19.34 -17.25 23.64
CA TYR A 14 -19.75 -16.16 22.75
C TYR A 14 -18.87 -14.91 22.90
N ALA A 15 -18.40 -14.61 24.12
CA ALA A 15 -17.50 -13.49 24.36
C ALA A 15 -16.12 -13.72 23.71
N GLY A 16 -15.59 -14.94 23.78
CA GLY A 16 -14.31 -15.30 23.16
C GLY A 16 -14.35 -15.22 21.64
N ILE A 17 -15.43 -15.73 21.04
CA ILE A 17 -15.67 -15.60 19.60
C ILE A 17 -15.76 -14.13 19.19
N GLY A 18 -16.44 -13.29 19.99
CA GLY A 18 -16.50 -11.84 19.77
C GLY A 18 -15.13 -11.17 19.75
N VAL A 19 -14.23 -11.55 20.67
CA VAL A 19 -12.85 -11.05 20.70
C VAL A 19 -12.06 -11.52 19.49
N LEU A 20 -12.23 -12.77 19.05
CA LEU A 20 -11.59 -13.28 17.82
C LEU A 20 -11.98 -12.45 16.59
N VAL A 21 -13.29 -12.27 16.36
CA VAL A 21 -13.79 -11.51 15.22
C VAL A 21 -13.35 -10.05 15.28
N ALA A 22 -13.40 -9.43 16.46
CA ALA A 22 -12.94 -8.06 16.64
C ALA A 22 -11.44 -7.92 16.35
N SER A 23 -10.62 -8.86 16.82
CA SER A 23 -9.17 -8.85 16.54
C SER A 23 -8.88 -9.05 15.05
N ALA A 24 -9.61 -9.92 14.36
CA ALA A 24 -9.49 -10.13 12.92
C ALA A 24 -9.87 -8.87 12.12
N LEU A 25 -10.94 -8.17 12.53
CA LEU A 25 -11.34 -6.89 11.92
C LEU A 25 -10.29 -5.79 12.16
N VAL A 26 -9.75 -5.69 13.38
CA VAL A 26 -8.71 -4.71 13.68
C VAL A 26 -7.45 -5.00 12.86
N LEU A 27 -7.05 -6.26 12.75
CA LEU A 27 -5.91 -6.67 11.94
C LEU A 27 -6.11 -6.35 10.45
N SER A 28 -7.31 -6.58 9.90
CA SER A 28 -7.58 -6.26 8.49
C SER A 28 -7.50 -4.76 8.22
N ILE A 29 -7.97 -3.92 9.15
CA ILE A 29 -7.82 -2.46 9.07
C ILE A 29 -6.36 -2.07 9.12
N ILE A 30 -5.57 -2.62 10.04
CA ILE A 30 -4.14 -2.32 10.16
C ILE A 30 -3.42 -2.66 8.85
N VAL A 31 -3.69 -3.83 8.27
CA VAL A 31 -3.11 -4.24 6.98
C VAL A 31 -3.52 -3.27 5.86
N ALA A 32 -4.79 -2.87 5.80
CA ALA A 32 -5.27 -1.92 4.81
C ALA A 32 -4.55 -0.56 4.92
N VAL A 33 -4.37 -0.05 6.14
CA VAL A 33 -3.66 1.21 6.38
C VAL A 33 -2.19 1.11 5.96
N ILE A 34 -1.50 0.00 6.27
CA ILE A 34 -0.10 -0.19 5.85
C ILE A 34 -0.01 -0.22 4.33
N MET A 35 -0.92 -0.94 3.67
CA MET A 35 -0.96 -1.04 2.21
C MET A 35 -1.23 0.32 1.56
N GLU A 36 -2.15 1.11 2.12
CA GLU A 36 -2.40 2.48 1.69
C GLU A 36 -1.16 3.37 1.87
N TRP A 37 -0.51 3.28 3.02
CA TRP A 37 0.67 4.10 3.32
C TRP A 37 1.85 3.77 2.40
N ASN A 38 2.03 2.49 2.10
CA ASN A 38 3.06 2.04 1.15
C ASN A 38 2.72 2.48 -0.28
N THR A 39 1.45 2.40 -0.68
CA THR A 39 0.99 2.78 -2.02
C THR A 39 1.24 4.28 -2.28
N ARG A 40 0.97 5.15 -1.30
CA ARG A 40 1.25 6.60 -1.39
C ARG A 40 2.74 6.93 -1.58
N ARG A 41 3.65 6.02 -1.20
CA ARG A 41 5.12 6.21 -1.37
C ARG A 41 5.62 5.67 -2.70
N THR A 42 4.99 4.63 -3.23
CA THR A 42 5.34 4.06 -4.54
C THR A 42 4.75 4.88 -5.68
N PHE A 43 3.48 5.27 -5.55
CA PHE A 43 2.78 6.14 -6.48
C PHE A 43 2.77 7.55 -5.91
N VAL A 44 3.97 8.13 -5.81
CA VAL A 44 4.06 9.59 -5.73
C VAL A 44 3.53 10.10 -7.07
N ASP A 45 2.59 11.04 -6.99
CA ASP A 45 2.15 11.85 -8.13
C ASP A 45 3.40 12.57 -8.65
N ARG A 46 4.16 11.89 -9.52
CA ARG A 46 5.01 12.56 -10.50
C ARG A 46 4.00 13.47 -11.17
N GLY A 47 4.22 14.79 -11.16
CA GLY A 47 3.28 15.75 -11.71
C GLY A 47 2.89 15.41 -13.15
N PRO A 48 2.17 16.29 -13.89
CA PRO A 48 2.08 16.10 -15.34
C PRO A 48 3.48 15.74 -15.83
N ALA A 49 3.63 14.56 -16.46
CA ALA A 49 4.91 14.16 -17.00
C ALA A 49 5.36 15.39 -17.78
N ASP A 50 6.48 16.00 -17.39
CA ASP A 50 6.97 17.16 -18.12
C ASP A 50 7.24 16.59 -19.52
N GLU A 51 6.28 16.81 -20.43
CA GLU A 51 6.28 16.35 -21.82
C GLU A 51 7.46 16.98 -22.60
N GLU A 52 8.24 17.82 -21.93
CA GLU A 52 9.33 18.62 -22.49
C GLU A 52 10.70 17.92 -22.45
N ASP A 53 10.92 16.82 -21.71
CA ASP A 53 12.28 16.30 -21.49
C ASP A 53 12.59 14.90 -22.07
N ASP A 54 11.63 14.21 -22.70
CA ASP A 54 11.88 12.88 -23.30
C ASP A 54 12.08 12.91 -24.83
N TRP A 55 12.08 14.11 -25.43
CA TRP A 55 12.26 14.34 -26.88
C TRP A 55 13.36 15.38 -27.22
N SER A 56 13.98 16.02 -26.23
CA SER A 56 15.08 16.99 -26.43
C SER A 56 16.41 16.32 -26.82
N PHE A 57 16.52 15.00 -26.74
CA PHE A 57 17.71 14.24 -27.15
C PHE A 57 17.84 14.07 -28.68
N PHE A 58 16.77 14.33 -29.45
CA PHE A 58 16.74 14.09 -30.91
C PHE A 58 16.59 15.36 -31.76
N ASP A 59 16.53 16.56 -31.16
CA ASP A 59 16.33 17.82 -31.90
C ASP A 59 17.64 18.58 -32.20
N ASP A 60 18.79 18.12 -31.66
CA ASP A 60 20.08 18.83 -31.74
C ASP A 60 21.01 18.31 -32.87
N ASP A 61 20.50 17.49 -33.81
CA ASP A 61 21.29 16.88 -34.91
C ASP A 61 20.82 17.28 -36.33
N ASP A 62 19.92 18.27 -36.46
CA ASP A 62 19.38 18.76 -37.75
C ASP A 62 19.68 20.27 -38.02
N GLU A 63 20.83 20.81 -37.55
CA GLU A 63 21.32 22.15 -37.92
C GLU A 63 22.69 22.15 -38.66
N GLU A 64 22.87 21.30 -39.67
CA GLU A 64 23.93 21.48 -40.68
C GLU A 64 23.42 21.37 -42.13
N GLU A 65 22.50 22.24 -42.55
CA GLU A 65 22.30 22.55 -43.97
C GLU A 65 21.66 23.94 -44.18
N ASP A 66 22.47 25.00 -44.18
CA ASP A 66 22.43 26.13 -45.16
C ASP A 66 23.22 27.36 -44.67
N LYS A 67 24.48 27.49 -45.13
CA LYS A 67 25.08 28.73 -45.69
C LYS A 67 26.50 28.53 -46.22
#